data_AF-A0A023F2I4-F1
#
_entry.id   AF-A0A023F2I4-F1
#
_cell.length_a   1.000
_cell.length_b   1.000
_cell.length_c   1.000
_cell.angle_alpha   90.00
_cell.angle_beta   90.00
_cell.angle_gamma   90.00
#
_symmetry.space_group_name_H-M   'P 1'
#
loop_
_entity.id
_entity.type
_entity.pdbx_description
1 polymer ?
#
loop_
_entity_poly.entity_id
_entity_poly.type
_entity_poly.pdbx_seq_one_letter_code
_entity_poly.pdbx_strand_id
1 'polypeptide(L)'
;PDSSFTEMEEYEGISVMDVYDIVTDFAKEFRPIIEMYGPDPLNNVMSKVVTILEHLEAQTVKIGRLQTSLQDRDAVIARLERDKVEKAADRARFEKELEQIEEHWREESHEMVAVVNRLQEENRKLLKALATKQDTPSGNHSHPLSPEVDVAVLQRSRASIDKLRDQLKLKDREVNAKVTEIENLSDQVDRLMGINKELRKKIRISQGQVRNLIDERADFLTQLQDQQHQLSALRQRLGIAEKENEDLAQSQVDKIDLKNKAVFDLDDPNRPRFTTEELKEILRERNEYKARISELEEELQLYRPKESAVCVEEEVDVEEFDEDDAPVQGPLPYEPNDAPWRKSESRIRKLFRKLFNETNVTILGSSPKRSLSSFSKMTLATSANAADTTL
;
A
#
# COMPACT_ATOMS: atom_id res chain seq x y z
N PRO A 1 31.40 31.76 -1.89
CA PRO A 1 31.50 30.70 -2.93
C PRO A 1 30.37 29.67 -2.70
N ASP A 2 29.22 29.70 -3.35
CA ASP A 2 28.86 30.27 -4.65
C ASP A 2 27.40 30.75 -4.57
N SER A 3 27.19 32.02 -4.88
CA SER A 3 25.87 32.61 -5.13
C SER A 3 25.59 32.59 -6.64
N SER A 4 25.45 31.41 -7.24
CA SER A 4 25.24 31.31 -8.69
C SER A 4 24.54 30.02 -9.14
N PHE A 5 23.55 29.55 -8.41
CA PHE A 5 22.63 28.53 -8.95
C PHE A 5 21.21 29.08 -9.01
N THR A 6 20.94 29.67 -10.18
CA THR A 6 19.65 29.65 -10.86
C THR A 6 18.46 30.27 -10.11
N GLU A 7 18.32 31.59 -10.26
CA GLU A 7 17.02 32.11 -10.72
C GLU A 7 16.75 31.46 -12.08
N MET A 8 16.22 30.22 -12.06
CA MET A 8 15.37 29.79 -13.15
C MET A 8 14.20 30.74 -13.08
N GLU A 9 14.12 31.66 -14.05
CA GLU A 9 12.88 32.36 -14.38
C GLU A 9 11.73 31.38 -14.14
N GLU A 10 10.74 31.82 -13.38
CA GLU A 10 9.45 31.16 -13.19
C GLU A 10 8.82 30.98 -14.59
N TYR A 11 9.31 29.98 -15.33
CA TYR A 11 8.65 29.48 -16.51
C TYR A 11 7.39 28.85 -15.97
N GLU A 12 6.30 29.60 -16.07
CA GLU A 12 4.95 29.11 -15.82
C GLU A 12 4.81 27.82 -16.63
N GLY A 13 4.82 26.69 -15.90
CA GLY A 13 4.96 25.39 -16.51
C GLY A 13 3.77 25.14 -17.42
N ILE A 14 4.02 24.98 -18.71
CA ILE A 14 2.99 24.63 -19.70
C ILE A 14 2.29 23.38 -19.19
N SER A 15 0.99 23.48 -18.91
CA SER A 15 0.13 22.39 -18.47
C SER A 15 -0.31 21.55 -19.67
N VAL A 16 -0.72 20.32 -19.38
CA VAL A 16 -1.34 19.45 -20.40
C VAL A 16 -2.54 20.15 -21.04
N MET A 17 -3.28 20.97 -20.28
CA MET A 17 -4.39 21.77 -20.81
C MET A 17 -3.92 22.82 -21.81
N ASP A 18 -2.83 23.53 -21.50
CA ASP A 18 -2.26 24.56 -22.38
C ASP A 18 -1.78 23.94 -23.71
N VAL A 19 -1.27 22.70 -23.68
CA VAL A 19 -0.95 21.96 -24.91
C VAL A 19 -2.21 21.70 -25.76
N TYR A 20 -3.36 21.40 -25.15
CA TYR A 20 -4.63 21.23 -25.87
C TYR A 20 -5.20 22.55 -26.42
N ASP A 21 -4.99 23.66 -25.71
CA ASP A 21 -5.37 24.99 -26.18
C ASP A 21 -4.50 25.41 -27.38
N ILE A 22 -3.19 25.19 -27.31
CA ILE A 22 -2.26 25.38 -28.44
C ILE A 22 -2.68 24.54 -29.65
N VAL A 23 -3.06 23.27 -29.44
CA VAL A 23 -3.56 22.42 -30.54
C VAL A 23 -4.83 23.02 -31.16
N THR A 24 -5.73 23.54 -30.33
CA THR A 24 -7.00 24.09 -30.79
C THR A 24 -6.80 25.38 -31.58
N ASP A 25 -5.93 26.27 -31.13
CA ASP A 25 -5.61 27.52 -31.82
C ASP A 25 -4.84 27.25 -33.11
N PHE A 26 -3.89 26.31 -33.09
CA PHE A 26 -3.22 25.82 -34.28
C PHE A 26 -4.26 25.28 -35.30
N ALA A 27 -5.23 24.48 -34.87
CA ALA A 27 -6.25 23.97 -35.78
C ALA A 27 -7.15 25.07 -36.38
N LYS A 28 -7.44 26.15 -35.63
CA LYS A 28 -8.19 27.31 -36.14
C LYS A 28 -7.42 28.06 -37.23
N GLU A 29 -6.12 28.27 -37.06
CA GLU A 29 -5.29 29.01 -38.02
C GLU A 29 -5.08 28.25 -39.34
N PHE A 30 -4.95 26.92 -39.29
CA PHE A 30 -4.75 26.11 -40.48
C PHE A 30 -6.03 25.81 -41.25
N ARG A 31 -7.21 25.99 -40.64
CA ARG A 31 -8.51 25.74 -41.28
C ARG A 31 -8.71 26.60 -42.55
N PRO A 32 -8.56 27.94 -42.53
CA PRO A 32 -8.67 28.76 -43.75
C PRO A 32 -7.68 28.37 -44.84
N ILE A 33 -6.45 27.97 -44.46
CA ILE A 33 -5.41 27.57 -45.42
C ILE A 33 -5.81 26.28 -46.14
N ILE A 34 -6.34 25.30 -45.40
CA ILE A 34 -6.83 24.04 -45.94
C ILE A 34 -8.06 24.27 -46.83
N GLU A 35 -8.97 25.16 -46.45
CA GLU A 35 -10.14 25.51 -47.27
C GLU A 35 -9.75 26.15 -48.60
N MET A 36 -8.66 26.94 -48.64
CA MET A 36 -8.20 27.60 -49.88
C MET A 36 -7.33 26.72 -50.79
N TYR A 37 -6.41 25.94 -50.22
CA TYR A 37 -5.37 25.23 -50.99
C TYR A 37 -5.52 23.71 -51.00
N GLY A 38 -6.52 23.18 -50.30
CA GLY A 38 -6.67 21.75 -50.04
C GLY A 38 -5.65 21.22 -49.02
N PRO A 39 -5.80 19.96 -48.58
CA PRO A 39 -4.98 19.37 -47.52
C PRO A 39 -3.59 18.89 -47.94
N ASP A 40 -3.43 18.54 -49.21
CA ASP A 40 -2.27 17.79 -49.69
C ASP A 40 -0.93 18.50 -49.47
N PRO A 41 -0.81 19.83 -49.65
CA PRO A 41 0.43 20.56 -49.36
C PRO A 41 0.80 20.55 -47.88
N LEU A 42 -0.20 20.40 -47.01
CA LEU A 42 -0.10 20.55 -45.56
C LEU A 42 0.12 19.23 -44.81
N ASN A 43 -0.24 18.08 -45.39
CA ASN A 43 -0.13 16.78 -44.74
C ASN A 43 1.24 16.49 -44.11
N ASN A 44 2.32 16.79 -44.81
CA ASN A 44 3.68 16.54 -44.31
C ASN A 44 4.05 17.47 -43.14
N VAL A 45 3.57 18.71 -43.16
CA VAL A 45 3.80 19.69 -42.09
C VAL A 45 2.93 19.33 -40.88
N MET A 46 1.66 19.02 -41.10
CA MET A 46 0.70 18.59 -40.08
C MET A 46 1.17 17.34 -39.34
N SER A 47 1.69 16.34 -40.06
CA SER A 47 2.25 15.13 -39.44
C SER A 47 3.43 15.45 -38.50
N LYS A 48 4.30 16.38 -38.89
CA LYS A 48 5.42 16.84 -38.04
C LYS A 48 4.92 17.63 -36.84
N VAL A 49 3.96 18.54 -37.02
CA VAL A 49 3.39 19.34 -35.92
C VAL A 49 2.69 18.45 -34.90
N VAL A 50 1.89 17.48 -35.36
CA VAL A 50 1.25 16.49 -34.48
C VAL A 50 2.32 15.73 -33.67
N THR A 51 3.41 15.31 -34.30
CA THR A 51 4.49 14.58 -33.62
C THR A 51 5.23 15.44 -32.59
N ILE A 52 5.40 16.74 -32.86
CA ILE A 52 5.99 17.70 -31.92
C ILE A 52 5.05 17.95 -30.74
N LEU A 53 3.75 18.13 -30.99
CA LEU A 53 2.75 18.32 -29.94
C LEU A 53 2.58 17.06 -29.08
N GLU A 54 2.69 15.87 -29.66
CA GLU A 54 2.76 14.60 -28.91
C GLU A 54 3.98 14.53 -27.99
N HIS A 55 5.15 14.99 -28.45
CA HIS A 55 6.33 15.11 -27.60
C HIS A 55 6.12 16.13 -26.49
N LEU A 56 5.48 17.27 -26.79
CA LEU A 56 5.19 18.31 -25.81
C LEU A 56 4.21 17.81 -24.73
N GLU A 57 3.14 17.10 -25.10
CA GLU A 57 2.21 16.46 -24.14
C GLU A 57 2.96 15.44 -23.27
N ALA A 58 3.78 14.58 -23.87
CA ALA A 58 4.55 13.58 -23.13
C ALA A 58 5.57 14.20 -22.16
N GLN A 59 6.26 15.27 -22.59
CA GLN A 59 7.19 16.01 -21.74
C GLN A 59 6.46 16.73 -20.61
N THR A 60 5.31 17.34 -20.89
CA THR A 60 4.50 18.03 -19.89
C THR A 60 3.98 17.07 -18.81
N VAL A 61 3.48 15.90 -19.20
CA VAL A 61 3.07 14.84 -18.26
C VAL A 61 4.26 14.37 -17.42
N LYS A 62 5.44 14.19 -18.04
CA LYS A 62 6.65 13.78 -17.33
C LYS A 62 7.09 14.84 -16.32
N ILE A 63 7.05 16.12 -16.68
CA ILE A 63 7.38 17.24 -15.79
C ILE A 63 6.41 17.27 -14.61
N GLY A 64 5.10 17.18 -14.86
CA GLY A 64 4.10 17.12 -13.79
C GLY A 64 4.34 15.97 -12.82
N ARG A 65 4.65 14.76 -13.33
CA ARG A 65 5.01 13.61 -12.48
C ARG A 65 6.27 13.85 -11.66
N LEU A 66 7.31 14.44 -12.25
CA LEU A 66 8.54 14.78 -11.53
C LEU A 66 8.28 15.84 -10.45
N GLN A 67 7.43 16.83 -10.74
CA GLN A 67 7.04 17.86 -9.79
C GLN A 67 6.25 17.29 -8.61
N THR A 68 5.29 16.39 -8.85
CA THR A 68 4.61 15.66 -7.77
C THR A 68 5.61 14.84 -6.94
N SER A 69 6.53 14.13 -7.60
CA SER A 69 7.56 13.37 -6.89
C SER A 69 8.50 14.27 -6.07
N LEU A 70 8.76 15.49 -6.52
CA LEU A 70 9.59 16.46 -5.80
C LEU A 70 8.81 16.98 -4.58
N GLN A 71 7.54 17.35 -4.74
CA GLN A 71 6.64 17.73 -3.65
C GLN A 71 6.51 16.63 -2.58
N ASP A 72 6.40 15.36 -2.99
CA ASP A 72 6.36 14.23 -2.06
C ASP A 72 7.67 14.12 -1.26
N ARG A 73 8.82 14.32 -1.91
CA ARG A 73 10.13 14.30 -1.24
C ARG A 73 10.27 15.47 -0.27
N ASP A 74 9.84 16.66 -0.65
CA ASP A 74 9.86 17.84 0.22
C ASP A 74 8.95 17.66 1.44
N ALA A 75 7.77 17.06 1.25
CA ALA A 75 6.86 16.73 2.35
C ALA A 75 7.49 15.70 3.33
N VAL A 76 8.21 14.70 2.80
CA VAL A 76 8.97 13.74 3.62
C VAL A 76 10.12 14.43 4.36
N ILE A 77 10.88 15.32 3.70
CA ILE A 77 11.95 16.09 4.34
C ILE A 77 11.39 16.93 5.48
N ALA A 78 10.33 17.71 5.23
CA ALA A 78 9.69 18.54 6.25
C ALA A 78 9.17 17.72 7.45
N ARG A 79 8.69 16.49 7.20
CA ARG A 79 8.32 15.55 8.27
C ARG A 79 9.53 15.10 9.06
N LEU A 80 10.60 14.66 8.40
CA LEU A 80 11.82 14.20 9.07
C LEU A 80 12.50 15.33 9.87
N GLU A 81 12.45 16.56 9.39
CA GLU A 81 12.95 17.73 10.10
C GLU A 81 12.13 18.00 11.38
N ARG A 82 10.80 17.92 11.31
CA ARG A 82 9.93 17.99 12.50
C ARG A 82 10.26 16.89 13.50
N ASP A 83 10.34 15.64 13.04
CA ASP A 83 10.67 14.50 13.90
C ASP A 83 12.07 14.65 14.54
N LYS A 84 13.03 15.23 13.82
CA LYS A 84 14.38 15.52 14.34
C LYS A 84 14.34 16.57 15.44
N VAL A 85 13.57 17.64 15.26
CA VAL A 85 13.42 18.71 16.25
C VAL A 85 12.69 18.19 17.48
N GLU A 86 11.62 17.41 17.32
CA GLU A 86 10.87 16.80 18.42
C GLU A 86 11.78 15.87 19.25
N LYS A 87 12.51 14.96 18.60
CA LYS A 87 13.48 14.09 19.29
C LYS A 87 14.58 14.87 20.00
N ALA A 88 15.02 16.00 19.46
CA ALA A 88 16.01 16.85 20.13
C ALA A 88 15.40 17.54 21.36
N ALA A 89 14.14 18.00 21.26
CA ALA A 89 13.42 18.60 22.37
C ALA A 89 13.17 17.58 23.50
N ASP A 90 12.82 16.34 23.16
CA ASP A 90 12.64 15.27 24.14
C ASP A 90 13.94 14.94 24.87
N ARG A 91 15.07 14.84 24.14
CA ARG A 91 16.40 14.66 24.77
C ARG A 91 16.72 15.79 25.73
N ALA A 92 16.47 17.04 25.33
CA ALA A 92 16.69 18.20 26.18
C ALA A 92 15.76 18.20 27.42
N ARG A 93 14.56 17.64 27.32
CA ARG A 93 13.67 17.45 28.49
C ARG A 93 14.22 16.40 29.44
N PHE A 94 14.64 15.24 28.92
CA PHE A 94 15.23 14.18 29.74
C PHE A 94 16.54 14.62 30.42
N GLU A 95 17.37 15.39 29.72
CA GLU A 95 18.59 15.96 30.30
C GLU A 95 18.28 16.90 31.47
N LYS A 96 17.28 17.78 31.34
CA LYS A 96 16.81 18.63 32.44
C LYS A 96 16.21 17.85 33.61
N GLU A 97 15.43 16.80 33.33
CA GLU A 97 14.88 15.93 34.38
C GLU A 97 16.00 15.21 35.13
N LEU A 98 17.05 14.76 34.42
CA LEU A 98 18.22 14.15 35.02
C LEU A 98 18.99 15.15 35.91
N GLU A 99 19.25 16.35 35.40
CA GLU A 99 19.87 17.44 36.18
C GLU A 99 19.09 17.76 37.46
N GLN A 100 17.76 17.80 37.39
CA GLN A 100 16.90 18.02 38.56
C GLN A 100 17.00 16.88 39.58
N ILE A 101 17.04 15.62 39.13
CA ILE A 101 17.23 14.46 40.00
C ILE A 101 18.61 14.52 40.68
N GLU A 102 19.66 14.88 39.93
CA GLU A 102 21.00 15.03 40.46
C GLU A 102 21.11 16.19 41.47
N GLU A 103 20.45 17.31 41.21
CA GLU A 103 20.35 18.44 42.15
C GLU A 103 19.61 18.05 43.42
N HIS A 104 18.45 17.39 43.28
CA HIS A 104 17.69 16.91 44.42
C HIS A 104 18.49 15.91 45.26
N TRP A 105 19.18 14.96 44.62
CA TRP A 105 20.04 14.01 45.34
C TRP A 105 21.21 14.70 46.04
N ARG A 106 21.79 15.74 45.42
CA ARG A 106 22.79 16.59 46.08
C ARG A 106 22.19 17.29 47.30
N GLU A 107 21.02 17.91 47.19
CA GLU A 107 20.34 18.57 48.30
C GLU A 107 20.07 17.61 49.47
N GLU A 108 19.46 16.45 49.19
CA GLU A 108 19.22 15.42 50.20
C GLU A 108 20.52 14.96 50.87
N SER A 109 21.58 14.74 50.10
CA SER A 109 22.90 14.38 50.64
C SER A 109 23.45 15.47 51.58
N HIS A 110 23.34 16.75 51.18
CA HIS A 110 23.75 17.88 52.01
C HIS A 110 22.91 17.98 53.29
N GLU A 111 21.59 17.79 53.21
CA GLU A 111 20.69 17.78 54.37
C GLU A 111 21.04 16.65 55.34
N MET A 112 21.28 15.44 54.84
CA MET A 112 21.67 14.30 55.67
C MET A 112 23.00 14.55 56.38
N VAL A 113 24.00 15.11 55.68
CA VAL A 113 25.28 15.53 56.28
C VAL A 113 25.05 16.61 57.34
N ALA A 114 24.19 17.59 57.09
CA ALA A 114 23.86 18.64 58.06
C ALA A 114 23.20 18.08 59.32
N VAL A 115 22.28 17.12 59.17
CA VAL A 115 21.65 16.40 60.30
C VAL A 115 22.69 15.62 61.09
N VAL A 116 23.59 14.89 60.43
CA VAL A 116 24.68 14.15 61.10
C VAL A 116 25.58 15.11 61.87
N ASN A 117 26.00 16.22 61.28
CA ASN A 117 26.83 17.22 61.94
C ASN A 117 26.13 17.83 63.17
N ARG A 118 24.82 18.11 63.07
CA ARG A 118 24.03 18.61 64.21
C ARG A 118 23.96 17.59 65.34
N LEU A 119 23.67 16.32 65.03
CA LEU A 119 23.62 15.24 66.02
C LEU A 119 24.99 15.00 66.67
N GLN A 120 26.08 15.05 65.89
CA GLN A 120 27.45 14.95 66.42
C GLN A 120 27.76 16.10 67.38
N GLU A 121 27.37 17.33 67.04
CA GLU A 121 27.56 18.50 67.91
C GLU A 121 26.73 18.42 69.20
N GLU A 122 25.47 17.94 69.11
CA GLU A 122 24.62 17.69 70.28
C GLU A 122 25.19 16.58 71.18
N ASN A 123 25.66 15.47 70.61
CA ASN A 123 26.35 14.41 71.35
C ASN A 123 27.62 14.93 72.04
N ARG A 124 28.42 15.76 71.34
CA ARG A 124 29.61 16.39 71.92
C ARG A 124 29.25 17.31 73.10
N LYS A 125 28.17 18.09 72.98
CA LYS A 125 27.66 18.94 74.08
C LYS A 125 27.17 18.11 75.27
N LEU A 126 26.42 17.03 75.02
CA LEU A 126 25.93 16.13 76.07
C LEU A 126 27.08 15.42 76.79
N LEU A 127 28.09 14.95 76.06
CA LEU A 127 29.30 14.36 76.66
C LEU A 127 30.03 15.35 77.58
N LYS A 128 30.20 16.60 77.14
CA LYS A 128 30.78 17.66 77.99
C LYS A 128 29.92 17.94 79.23
N ALA A 129 28.60 18.00 79.07
CA ALA A 129 27.68 18.23 80.19
C ALA A 129 27.70 17.06 81.20
N LEU A 130 27.80 15.82 80.73
CA LEU A 130 27.96 14.63 81.56
C LEU A 130 29.29 14.66 82.33
N ALA A 131 30.40 15.01 81.67
CA ALA A 131 31.70 15.16 82.33
C ALA A 131 31.64 16.22 83.45
N THR A 132 31.07 17.39 83.17
CA THR A 132 30.90 18.45 84.20
C THR A 132 29.96 18.04 85.34
N LYS A 133 28.98 17.15 85.11
CA LYS A 133 28.10 16.64 86.18
C LYS A 133 28.78 15.59 87.03
N GLN A 134 29.71 14.81 86.47
CA GLN A 134 30.49 13.80 87.19
C GLN A 134 31.50 14.42 88.17
N ASP A 135 31.95 15.65 87.90
CA ASP A 135 32.87 16.43 88.75
C ASP A 135 32.16 17.22 89.89
N THR A 136 30.83 17.14 89.99
CA THR A 136 30.06 17.73 91.10
C THR A 136 29.41 16.63 91.94
N PRO A 137 29.79 16.43 93.22
CA PRO A 137 29.05 15.51 94.07
C PRO A 137 27.67 16.12 94.35
N SER A 138 26.63 15.51 93.78
CA SER A 138 25.23 15.80 94.12
C SER A 138 24.98 15.46 95.58
N GLY A 139 25.12 16.46 96.45
CA GLY A 139 24.60 16.44 97.80
C GLY A 139 23.08 16.42 97.76
N ASN A 140 22.50 15.28 98.16
CA ASN A 140 21.11 15.18 98.57
C ASN A 140 20.86 16.14 99.74
N HIS A 141 20.23 17.28 99.45
CA HIS A 141 19.68 18.16 100.47
C HIS A 141 18.16 18.15 100.38
N SER A 142 17.56 17.17 101.04
CA SER A 142 16.16 17.24 101.46
C SER A 142 16.07 18.17 102.68
N HIS A 143 15.97 19.47 102.43
CA HIS A 143 15.54 20.44 103.44
C HIS A 143 14.04 20.73 103.24
N PRO A 144 13.22 20.74 104.30
CA PRO A 144 11.85 21.20 104.19
C PRO A 144 11.90 22.70 103.91
N LEU A 145 11.52 23.08 102.69
CA LEU A 145 11.51 24.47 102.25
C LEU A 145 10.35 25.22 102.92
N SER A 146 10.58 26.51 103.17
CA SER A 146 9.54 27.45 103.64
C SER A 146 8.35 27.43 102.66
N PRO A 147 7.09 27.52 103.14
CA PRO A 147 5.89 27.42 102.30
C PRO A 147 5.84 28.41 101.12
N GLU A 148 6.58 29.52 101.18
CA GLU A 148 6.69 30.49 100.09
C GLU A 148 7.54 29.99 98.91
N VAL A 149 8.59 29.19 99.18
CA VAL A 149 9.43 28.59 98.13
C VAL A 149 8.69 27.45 97.43
N ASP A 150 7.92 26.65 98.16
CA ASP A 150 7.08 25.61 97.58
C ASP A 150 5.98 26.19 96.68
N VAL A 151 5.38 27.33 97.07
CA VAL A 151 4.43 28.07 96.21
C VAL A 151 5.10 28.56 94.93
N ALA A 152 6.33 29.10 95.00
CA ALA A 152 7.07 29.55 93.82
C ALA A 152 7.44 28.38 92.87
N VAL A 153 7.79 27.21 93.41
CA VAL A 153 8.06 25.99 92.64
C VAL A 153 6.78 25.48 91.97
N LEU A 154 5.66 25.45 92.69
CA LEU A 154 4.36 25.07 92.15
C LEU A 154 3.89 26.03 91.05
N GLN A 155 4.07 27.34 91.21
CA GLN A 155 3.77 28.33 90.17
C GLN A 155 4.62 28.13 88.92
N ARG A 156 5.92 27.83 89.08
CA ARG A 156 6.82 27.53 87.96
C ARG A 156 6.43 26.23 87.24
N SER A 157 6.06 25.21 88.00
CA SER A 157 5.53 23.94 87.45
C SER A 157 4.25 24.17 86.67
N ARG A 158 3.30 24.93 87.21
CA ARG A 158 2.06 25.30 86.53
C ARG A 158 2.33 26.07 85.24
N ALA A 159 3.20 27.08 85.27
CA ALA A 159 3.58 27.83 84.07
C ALA A 159 4.27 26.94 83.01
N SER A 160 5.05 25.94 83.43
CA SER A 160 5.63 24.94 82.52
C SER A 160 4.58 24.01 81.92
N ILE A 161 3.60 23.57 82.72
CA ILE A 161 2.48 22.75 82.26
C ILE A 161 1.63 23.52 81.25
N ASP A 162 1.35 24.80 81.50
CA ASP A 162 0.58 25.64 80.57
C ASP A 162 1.34 25.87 79.26
N LYS A 163 2.66 26.10 79.32
CA LYS A 163 3.52 26.13 78.11
C LYS A 163 3.49 24.82 77.32
N LEU A 164 3.57 23.68 78.01
CA LEU A 164 3.49 22.36 77.35
C LEU A 164 2.12 22.12 76.72
N ARG A 165 1.04 22.58 77.35
CA ARG A 165 -0.32 22.52 76.76
C ARG A 165 -0.44 23.39 75.51
N ASP A 166 0.13 24.59 75.52
CA ASP A 166 0.11 25.46 74.35
C ASP A 166 0.97 24.91 73.21
N GLN A 167 2.13 24.32 73.53
CA GLN A 167 2.94 23.59 72.56
C GLN A 167 2.21 22.38 71.98
N LEU A 168 1.50 21.61 72.81
CA LEU A 168 0.68 20.48 72.34
C LEU A 168 -0.39 20.96 71.36
N LYS A 169 -1.12 22.03 71.68
CA LYS A 169 -2.12 22.62 70.78
C LYS A 169 -1.52 23.12 69.47
N LEU A 170 -0.33 23.71 69.51
CA LEU A 170 0.36 24.16 68.29
C LEU A 170 0.74 22.96 67.42
N LYS A 171 1.28 21.91 68.03
CA LYS A 171 1.64 20.66 67.35
C LYS A 171 0.42 19.94 66.79
N ASP A 172 -0.71 19.92 67.50
CA ASP A 172 -1.98 19.36 67.00
C ASP A 172 -2.46 20.11 65.75
N ARG A 173 -2.37 21.45 65.73
CA ARG A 173 -2.71 22.25 64.53
C ARG A 173 -1.77 21.97 63.36
N GLU A 174 -0.47 21.84 63.64
CA GLU A 174 0.54 21.50 62.62
C GLU A 174 0.27 20.11 62.03
N VAL A 175 -0.01 19.12 62.88
CA VAL A 175 -0.38 17.76 62.45
C VAL A 175 -1.65 17.80 61.61
N ASN A 176 -2.69 18.49 62.04
CA ASN A 176 -3.93 18.59 61.27
C ASN A 176 -3.71 19.26 59.90
N ALA A 177 -2.90 20.32 59.83
CA ALA A 177 -2.54 20.94 58.56
C ALA A 177 -1.80 19.95 57.64
N LYS A 178 -0.86 19.18 58.18
CA LYS A 178 -0.14 18.14 57.44
C LYS A 178 -1.04 16.99 56.98
N VAL A 179 -2.02 16.58 57.80
CA VAL A 179 -3.02 15.58 57.40
C VAL A 179 -3.82 16.07 56.18
N THR A 180 -4.30 17.33 56.21
CA THR A 180 -5.04 17.88 55.05
C THR A 180 -4.17 18.02 53.80
N GLU A 181 -2.88 18.31 53.96
CA GLU A 181 -1.92 18.34 52.84
C GLU A 181 -1.73 16.94 52.24
N ILE A 182 -1.59 15.92 53.07
CA ILE A 182 -1.49 14.51 52.65
C ILE A 182 -2.76 14.07 51.92
N GLU A 183 -3.95 14.40 52.44
CA GLU A 183 -5.23 14.08 51.80
C GLU A 183 -5.34 14.72 50.41
N ASN A 184 -4.99 16.00 50.27
CA ASN A 184 -5.00 16.70 48.99
C ASN A 184 -4.02 16.09 47.97
N LEU A 185 -2.82 15.71 48.42
CA LEU A 185 -1.83 15.03 47.59
C LEU A 185 -2.31 13.63 47.20
N SER A 186 -2.94 12.89 48.12
CA SER A 186 -3.55 11.59 47.84
C SER A 186 -4.59 11.70 46.73
N ASP A 187 -5.50 12.67 46.83
CA ASP A 187 -6.51 12.92 45.78
C ASP A 187 -5.88 13.26 44.42
N GLN A 188 -4.77 14.00 44.42
CA GLN A 188 -4.05 14.31 43.18
C GLN A 188 -3.42 13.06 42.57
N VAL A 189 -2.82 12.20 43.40
CA VAL A 189 -2.27 10.92 42.96
C VAL A 189 -3.39 10.04 42.38
N ASP A 190 -4.54 9.93 43.03
CA ASP A 190 -5.67 9.15 42.54
C ASP A 190 -6.20 9.66 41.18
N ARG A 191 -6.31 10.98 41.02
CA ARG A 191 -6.67 11.59 39.72
C ARG A 191 -5.64 11.26 38.64
N LEU A 192 -4.35 11.40 38.94
CA LEU A 192 -3.27 11.10 37.99
C LEU A 192 -3.24 9.61 37.64
N MET A 193 -3.49 8.71 38.60
CA MET A 193 -3.62 7.28 38.35
C MET A 193 -4.78 6.97 37.39
N GLY A 194 -5.92 7.65 37.54
CA GLY A 194 -7.05 7.56 36.62
C GLY A 194 -6.67 7.96 35.19
N ILE A 195 -6.06 9.14 35.03
CA ILE A 195 -5.59 9.63 33.73
C ILE A 195 -4.55 8.68 33.11
N ASN A 196 -3.61 8.17 33.91
CA ASN A 196 -2.59 7.23 33.42
C ASN A 196 -3.22 5.93 32.90
N LYS A 197 -4.22 5.39 33.60
CA LYS A 197 -4.98 4.21 33.16
C LYS A 197 -5.71 4.46 31.85
N GLU A 198 -6.32 5.64 31.69
CA GLU A 198 -6.98 6.03 30.44
C GLU A 198 -5.99 6.18 29.29
N LEU A 199 -4.85 6.82 29.50
CA LEU A 199 -3.79 6.95 28.50
C LEU A 199 -3.25 5.58 28.08
N ARG A 200 -3.02 4.65 29.02
CA ARG A 200 -2.65 3.26 28.71
C ARG A 200 -3.72 2.53 27.90
N LYS A 201 -5.01 2.81 28.13
CA LYS A 201 -6.10 2.26 27.31
C LYS A 201 -6.08 2.85 25.89
N LYS A 202 -5.91 4.17 25.76
CA LYS A 202 -5.79 4.85 24.46
C LYS A 202 -4.60 4.33 23.64
N ILE A 203 -3.43 4.16 24.28
CA ILE A 203 -2.25 3.58 23.63
C ILE A 203 -2.55 2.17 23.11
N ARG A 204 -3.15 1.30 23.91
CA ARG A 204 -3.51 -0.06 23.47
C ARG A 204 -4.45 -0.07 22.27
N ILE A 205 -5.46 0.81 22.26
CA ILE A 205 -6.38 0.93 21.12
C ILE A 205 -5.65 1.43 19.87
N SER A 206 -4.84 2.47 20.01
CA SER A 206 -4.05 3.03 18.90
C SER A 206 -3.04 2.02 18.34
N GLN A 207 -2.35 1.27 19.21
CA GLN A 207 -1.46 0.18 18.80
C GLN A 207 -2.22 -0.92 18.04
N GLY A 208 -3.44 -1.25 18.47
CA GLY A 208 -4.31 -2.18 17.75
C GLY A 208 -4.66 -1.67 16.34
N GLN A 209 -5.01 -0.39 16.21
CA GLN A 209 -5.29 0.23 14.91
C GLN A 209 -4.07 0.20 13.98
N VAL A 210 -2.88 0.51 14.50
CA VAL A 210 -1.64 0.43 13.72
C VAL A 210 -1.36 -0.99 13.27
N ARG A 211 -1.57 -2.00 14.13
CA ARG A 211 -1.38 -3.40 13.76
C ARG A 211 -2.34 -3.82 12.64
N ASN A 212 -3.62 -3.47 12.75
CA ASN A 212 -4.60 -3.77 11.70
C ASN A 212 -4.22 -3.13 10.36
N LEU A 213 -3.76 -1.88 10.35
CA LEU A 213 -3.29 -1.22 9.12
C LEU A 213 -2.04 -1.88 8.53
N ILE A 214 -1.16 -2.43 9.37
CA ILE A 214 0.02 -3.19 8.92
C ILE A 214 -0.43 -4.50 8.26
N ASP A 215 -1.40 -5.20 8.85
CA ASP A 215 -1.95 -6.45 8.32
C ASP A 215 -2.66 -6.19 6.98
N GLU A 216 -3.53 -5.18 6.90
CA GLU A 216 -4.18 -4.76 5.65
C GLU A 216 -3.16 -4.40 4.56
N ARG A 217 -2.09 -3.69 4.92
CA ARG A 217 -1.00 -3.36 3.99
C ARG A 217 -0.28 -4.62 3.50
N ALA A 218 -0.08 -5.61 4.35
CA ALA A 218 0.57 -6.87 3.96
C ALA A 218 -0.31 -7.67 2.97
N ASP A 219 -1.63 -7.69 3.19
CA ASP A 219 -2.59 -8.31 2.28
C ASP A 219 -2.57 -7.65 0.90
N PHE A 220 -2.59 -6.31 0.84
CA PHE A 220 -2.50 -5.58 -0.43
C PHE A 220 -1.18 -5.81 -1.16
N LEU A 221 -0.06 -5.90 -0.44
CA LEU A 221 1.23 -6.21 -1.06
C LEU A 221 1.26 -7.62 -1.66
N THR A 222 0.66 -8.59 -0.98
CA THR A 222 0.56 -9.96 -1.47
C THR A 222 -0.29 -10.01 -2.74
N GLN A 223 -1.48 -9.38 -2.73
CA GLN A 223 -2.34 -9.27 -3.92
C GLN A 223 -1.63 -8.58 -5.09
N LEU A 224 -0.88 -7.51 -4.83
CA LEU A 224 -0.13 -6.80 -5.87
C LEU A 224 0.98 -7.70 -6.47
N GLN A 225 1.67 -8.46 -5.63
CA GLN A 225 2.71 -9.39 -6.06
C GLN A 225 2.11 -10.52 -6.93
N ASP A 226 0.97 -11.07 -6.54
CA ASP A 226 0.26 -12.08 -7.32
C ASP A 226 -0.18 -11.53 -8.69
N GLN A 227 -0.72 -10.31 -8.73
CA GLN A 227 -1.04 -9.64 -10.01
C GLN A 227 0.20 -9.41 -10.87
N GLN A 228 1.34 -9.05 -10.28
CA GLN A 228 2.60 -8.91 -11.00
C GLN A 228 3.09 -10.24 -11.59
N HIS A 229 2.97 -11.34 -10.84
CA HIS A 229 3.30 -12.68 -11.33
C HIS A 229 2.39 -13.09 -12.48
N GLN A 230 1.07 -12.85 -12.37
CA GLN A 230 0.11 -13.12 -13.44
C GLN A 230 0.43 -12.29 -14.70
N LEU A 231 0.73 -10.99 -14.55
CA LEU A 231 1.13 -10.15 -15.67
C LEU A 231 2.44 -10.63 -16.32
N SER A 232 3.40 -11.10 -15.52
CA SER A 232 4.64 -11.68 -16.04
C SER A 232 4.37 -12.97 -16.83
N ALA A 233 3.54 -13.86 -16.30
CA ALA A 233 3.14 -15.10 -16.97
C ALA A 233 2.39 -14.82 -18.29
N LEU A 234 1.46 -13.86 -18.29
CA LEU A 234 0.74 -13.45 -19.49
C LEU A 234 1.69 -12.84 -20.54
N ARG A 235 2.65 -12.02 -20.12
CA ARG A 235 3.68 -11.46 -21.03
C ARG A 235 4.55 -12.55 -21.63
N GLN A 236 4.96 -13.55 -20.85
CA GLN A 236 5.72 -14.68 -21.36
C GLN A 236 4.92 -15.48 -22.39
N ARG A 237 3.65 -15.78 -22.08
CA ARG A 237 2.75 -16.50 -22.99
C ARG A 237 2.48 -15.73 -24.27
N LEU A 238 2.33 -14.40 -24.17
CA LEU A 238 2.22 -13.51 -25.33
C LEU A 238 3.48 -13.58 -26.19
N GLY A 239 4.67 -13.52 -25.59
CA GLY A 239 5.93 -13.61 -26.34
C GLY A 239 6.12 -14.96 -27.05
N ILE A 240 5.68 -16.07 -26.44
CA ILE A 240 5.66 -17.38 -27.12
C ILE A 240 4.71 -17.35 -28.32
N ALA A 241 3.49 -16.84 -28.13
CA ALA A 241 2.50 -16.76 -29.20
C ALA A 241 2.92 -15.81 -30.33
N GLU A 242 3.62 -14.71 -30.02
CA GLU A 242 4.20 -13.80 -31.01
C GLU A 242 5.26 -14.54 -31.86
N LYS A 243 6.15 -15.31 -31.21
CA LYS A 243 7.17 -16.09 -31.90
C LYS A 243 6.56 -17.20 -32.78
N GLU A 244 5.59 -17.95 -32.26
CA GLU A 244 4.88 -18.97 -33.05
C GLU A 244 4.17 -18.37 -34.28
N ASN A 245 3.57 -17.17 -34.12
CA ASN A 245 2.97 -16.46 -35.25
C ASN A 245 4.02 -15.99 -36.28
N GLU A 246 5.18 -15.51 -35.84
CA GLU A 246 6.30 -15.17 -36.73
C GLU A 246 6.81 -16.40 -37.50
N ASP A 247 6.99 -17.53 -36.80
CA ASP A 247 7.43 -18.80 -37.38
C ASP A 247 6.41 -19.32 -38.42
N LEU A 248 5.11 -19.24 -38.13
CA LEU A 248 4.03 -19.58 -39.07
C LEU A 248 4.00 -18.65 -40.29
N ALA A 249 4.20 -17.34 -40.08
CA ALA A 249 4.26 -16.38 -41.17
C ALA A 249 5.48 -16.61 -42.07
N GLN A 250 6.64 -16.97 -41.50
CA GLN A 250 7.84 -17.34 -42.25
C GLN A 250 7.66 -18.66 -43.00
N SER A 251 7.01 -19.66 -42.40
CA SER A 251 6.64 -20.92 -43.07
C SER A 251 5.66 -20.71 -44.23
N GLN A 252 4.75 -19.72 -44.15
CA GLN A 252 3.91 -19.33 -45.29
C GLN A 252 4.67 -18.62 -46.41
N VAL A 253 5.78 -17.94 -46.10
CA VAL A 253 6.67 -17.31 -47.09
C VAL A 253 7.55 -18.35 -47.77
N ASP A 254 7.98 -19.38 -47.02
CA ASP A 254 8.50 -20.64 -47.55
C ASP A 254 7.35 -21.49 -48.11
N LYS A 255 6.61 -20.92 -49.07
CA LYS A 255 5.95 -21.74 -50.10
C LYS A 255 7.04 -22.58 -50.72
N ILE A 256 7.15 -23.82 -50.23
CA ILE A 256 7.87 -24.90 -50.88
C ILE A 256 7.49 -24.77 -52.35
N ASP A 257 8.47 -24.43 -53.19
CA ASP A 257 8.30 -24.40 -54.64
C ASP A 257 8.12 -25.86 -55.09
N LEU A 258 6.91 -26.38 -54.86
CA LEU A 258 6.49 -27.75 -55.15
C LEU A 258 6.38 -27.99 -56.66
N LYS A 259 6.63 -26.97 -57.49
CA LYS A 259 6.58 -27.06 -58.95
C LYS A 259 7.41 -28.20 -59.53
N ASN A 260 8.40 -28.73 -58.79
CA ASN A 260 9.28 -29.77 -59.30
C ASN A 260 9.44 -31.01 -58.41
N LYS A 261 8.68 -31.19 -57.31
CA LYS A 261 8.93 -32.33 -56.40
C LYS A 261 7.71 -33.04 -55.79
N ALA A 262 6.49 -32.66 -56.10
CA ALA A 262 5.37 -33.52 -55.78
C ALA A 262 4.38 -33.55 -56.94
N VAL A 263 3.86 -34.75 -57.20
CA VAL A 263 2.85 -35.06 -58.22
C VAL A 263 1.53 -34.41 -57.82
N PHE A 264 1.48 -33.08 -57.83
CA PHE A 264 0.29 -32.30 -57.53
C PHE A 264 0.10 -31.30 -58.65
N ASP A 265 -0.57 -31.75 -59.71
CA ASP A 265 -1.03 -30.86 -60.76
C ASP A 265 -2.19 -30.03 -60.19
N LEU A 266 -1.98 -28.72 -60.06
CA LEU A 266 -2.99 -27.79 -59.56
C LEU A 266 -4.15 -27.62 -60.54
N ASP A 267 -3.93 -27.96 -61.81
CA ASP A 267 -4.89 -27.81 -62.92
C ASP A 267 -5.62 -29.11 -63.27
N ASP A 268 -5.41 -30.21 -62.53
CA ASP A 268 -6.11 -31.49 -62.78
C ASP A 268 -7.64 -31.33 -62.57
N PRO A 269 -8.45 -31.50 -63.63
CA PRO A 269 -9.91 -31.41 -63.56
C PRO A 269 -10.55 -32.55 -62.76
N ASN A 270 -9.87 -33.68 -62.61
CA ASN A 270 -10.35 -34.85 -61.87
C ASN A 270 -9.86 -34.88 -60.43
N ARG A 271 -9.17 -33.83 -59.97
CA ARG A 271 -8.73 -33.70 -58.59
C ARG A 271 -9.95 -33.69 -57.66
N PRO A 272 -9.99 -34.53 -56.61
CA PRO A 272 -11.04 -34.46 -55.61
C PRO A 272 -11.04 -33.08 -54.96
N ARG A 273 -12.09 -32.29 -55.23
CA ARG A 273 -12.31 -30.97 -54.63
C ARG A 273 -13.42 -31.12 -53.61
N PHE A 274 -13.03 -31.32 -52.35
CA PHE A 274 -13.97 -31.30 -51.24
C PHE A 274 -14.16 -29.87 -50.76
N THR A 275 -15.40 -29.47 -50.55
CA THR A 275 -15.74 -28.29 -49.76
C THR A 275 -15.29 -28.49 -48.31
N THR A 276 -15.15 -27.40 -47.56
CA THR A 276 -14.83 -27.49 -46.12
C THR A 276 -15.90 -28.24 -45.33
N GLU A 277 -17.13 -28.33 -45.84
CA GLU A 277 -18.23 -29.07 -45.25
C GLU A 277 -18.10 -30.57 -45.54
N GLU A 278 -17.87 -30.94 -46.81
CA GLU A 278 -17.61 -32.33 -47.21
C GLU A 278 -16.38 -32.91 -46.50
N LEU A 279 -15.32 -32.11 -46.32
CA LEU A 279 -14.14 -32.58 -45.57
C LEU A 279 -14.45 -32.83 -44.09
N LYS A 280 -15.28 -32.00 -43.47
CA LYS A 280 -15.74 -32.21 -42.08
C LYS A 280 -16.61 -33.46 -41.98
N GLU A 281 -17.49 -33.68 -42.96
CA GLU A 281 -18.34 -34.85 -43.04
C GLU A 281 -17.53 -36.14 -43.22
N ILE A 282 -16.59 -36.16 -44.17
CA ILE A 282 -15.67 -37.29 -44.37
C ILE A 282 -14.83 -37.55 -43.12
N LEU A 283 -14.38 -36.50 -42.41
CA LEU A 283 -13.64 -36.66 -41.15
C LEU A 283 -14.51 -37.25 -40.04
N ARG A 284 -15.78 -36.84 -39.96
CA ARG A 284 -16.75 -37.38 -39.01
C ARG A 284 -17.04 -38.85 -39.30
N GLU A 285 -17.36 -39.19 -40.55
CA GLU A 285 -17.59 -40.57 -41.00
C GLU A 285 -16.34 -41.43 -40.76
N ARG A 286 -15.14 -40.93 -41.09
CA ARG A 286 -13.89 -41.63 -40.83
C ARG A 286 -13.69 -41.90 -39.35
N ASN A 287 -14.02 -40.96 -38.47
CA ASN A 287 -13.89 -41.16 -37.03
C ASN A 287 -14.93 -42.16 -36.50
N GLU A 288 -16.15 -42.11 -37.02
CA GLU A 288 -17.21 -43.08 -36.70
C GLU A 288 -16.83 -44.50 -37.14
N TYR A 289 -16.34 -44.66 -38.36
CA TYR A 289 -15.83 -45.95 -38.84
C TYR A 289 -14.61 -46.41 -38.04
N LYS A 290 -13.73 -45.50 -37.62
CA LYS A 290 -12.58 -45.86 -36.78
C LYS A 290 -13.03 -46.37 -35.40
N ALA A 291 -14.02 -45.74 -34.77
CA ALA A 291 -14.61 -46.22 -33.52
C ALA A 291 -15.27 -47.59 -33.73
N ARG A 292 -16.05 -47.75 -34.80
CA ARG A 292 -16.70 -49.02 -35.11
C ARG A 292 -15.73 -50.16 -35.41
N ILE A 293 -14.62 -49.86 -36.09
CA ILE A 293 -13.53 -50.82 -36.32
C ILE A 293 -12.89 -51.20 -34.98
N SER A 294 -12.64 -50.25 -34.08
CA SER A 294 -12.10 -50.55 -32.74
C SER A 294 -13.01 -51.50 -31.96
N GLU A 295 -14.32 -51.25 -31.93
CA GLU A 295 -15.30 -52.14 -31.28
C GLU A 295 -15.30 -53.54 -31.91
N LEU A 296 -15.27 -53.63 -33.24
CA LEU A 296 -15.23 -54.93 -33.94
C LEU A 296 -13.90 -55.67 -33.72
N GLU A 297 -12.78 -54.95 -33.62
CA GLU A 297 -11.49 -55.51 -33.27
C GLU A 297 -11.48 -56.06 -31.84
N GLU A 298 -12.10 -55.36 -30.88
CA GLU A 298 -12.30 -55.84 -29.50
C GLU A 298 -13.21 -57.08 -29.45
N GLU A 299 -14.32 -57.08 -30.17
CA GLU A 299 -15.20 -58.25 -30.30
C GLU A 299 -14.45 -59.44 -30.90
N LEU A 300 -13.69 -59.25 -31.98
CA LEU A 300 -12.87 -60.31 -32.59
C LEU A 300 -11.77 -60.81 -31.64
N GLN A 301 -11.20 -59.94 -30.82
CA GLN A 301 -10.20 -60.31 -29.83
C GLN A 301 -10.79 -61.18 -28.72
N LEU A 302 -12.07 -60.98 -28.36
CA LEU A 302 -12.80 -61.83 -27.43
C LEU A 302 -12.99 -63.27 -27.96
N TYR A 303 -13.21 -63.41 -29.27
CA TYR A 303 -13.43 -64.72 -29.92
C TYR A 303 -12.15 -65.36 -30.47
N ARG A 304 -11.00 -64.68 -30.38
CA ARG A 304 -9.71 -65.29 -30.69
C ARG A 304 -9.43 -66.39 -29.65
N PRO A 305 -9.10 -67.63 -30.06
CA PRO A 305 -8.81 -68.70 -29.11
C PRO A 305 -7.70 -68.27 -28.14
N LYS A 306 -8.02 -68.14 -26.85
CA LYS A 306 -7.00 -68.08 -25.78
C LYS A 306 -6.43 -69.49 -25.64
N GLU A 307 -5.43 -69.82 -26.44
CA GLU A 307 -4.60 -71.00 -26.18
C GLU A 307 -3.92 -70.83 -24.81
N SER A 308 -4.19 -71.80 -23.95
CA SER A 308 -3.74 -71.91 -22.58
C SER A 308 -2.24 -72.21 -22.47
N ALA A 309 -1.60 -71.53 -21.51
CA ALA A 309 -0.41 -71.91 -20.74
C ALA A 309 0.97 -71.83 -21.42
N VAL A 310 1.80 -70.88 -20.99
CA VAL A 310 3.00 -71.11 -20.15
C VAL A 310 3.28 -69.84 -19.32
N CYS A 311 3.50 -70.02 -18.02
CA CYS A 311 4.03 -69.01 -17.10
C CYS A 311 5.54 -68.90 -17.30
N VAL A 312 6.04 -67.71 -17.66
CA VAL A 312 7.37 -67.24 -17.25
C VAL A 312 7.21 -65.77 -16.89
N GLU A 313 7.61 -65.47 -15.66
CA GLU A 313 7.63 -64.18 -15.03
C GLU A 313 8.60 -63.25 -15.78
N GLU A 314 8.12 -62.10 -16.24
CA GLU A 314 8.98 -60.92 -16.45
C GLU A 314 8.30 -59.73 -15.78
N GLU A 315 8.97 -59.20 -14.76
CA GLU A 315 8.66 -57.95 -14.08
C GLU A 315 8.70 -56.79 -15.08
N VAL A 316 7.62 -56.01 -15.16
CA VAL A 316 7.66 -54.64 -15.68
C VAL A 316 6.76 -53.78 -14.80
N ASP A 317 7.39 -52.79 -14.17
CA ASP A 317 6.78 -51.75 -13.34
C ASP A 317 5.60 -51.08 -14.04
N VAL A 318 4.46 -51.03 -13.36
CA VAL A 318 3.28 -50.25 -13.75
C VAL A 318 3.37 -48.91 -13.03
N GLU A 319 3.78 -47.86 -13.76
CA GLU A 319 3.46 -46.49 -13.34
C GLU A 319 2.04 -46.15 -13.80
N GLU A 320 1.23 -45.80 -12.81
CA GLU A 320 -0.15 -45.32 -12.88
C GLU A 320 -0.18 -44.01 -13.68
N PHE A 321 -0.81 -44.00 -14.86
CA PHE A 321 -1.14 -42.76 -15.57
C PHE A 321 -2.59 -42.39 -15.23
N ASP A 322 -2.75 -41.33 -14.45
CA ASP A 322 -4.04 -40.73 -14.13
C ASP A 322 -4.76 -40.25 -15.41
N GLU A 323 -6.04 -40.61 -15.52
CA GLU A 323 -6.90 -40.50 -16.71
C GLU A 323 -7.60 -39.12 -16.84
N ASP A 324 -7.06 -38.04 -16.26
CA ASP A 324 -7.76 -36.76 -16.09
C ASP A 324 -7.19 -35.59 -16.94
N ASP A 325 -6.75 -35.83 -18.18
CA ASP A 325 -6.40 -34.72 -19.10
C ASP A 325 -7.20 -34.78 -20.41
N ALA A 326 -8.50 -34.49 -20.29
CA ALA A 326 -9.33 -34.15 -21.44
C ALA A 326 -8.91 -32.77 -22.00
N PRO A 327 -8.75 -32.59 -23.32
CA PRO A 327 -8.32 -31.32 -23.88
C PRO A 327 -9.34 -30.21 -23.58
N VAL A 328 -8.95 -29.29 -22.70
CA VAL A 328 -9.73 -28.10 -22.32
C VAL A 328 -9.85 -27.19 -23.53
N GLN A 329 -11.04 -27.16 -24.11
CA GLN A 329 -11.40 -26.26 -25.20
C GLN A 329 -11.41 -24.82 -24.65
N GLY A 330 -10.35 -24.07 -24.93
CA GLY A 330 -10.17 -22.70 -24.45
C GLY A 330 -11.28 -21.75 -24.91
N PRO A 331 -11.49 -20.62 -24.19
CA PRO A 331 -12.54 -19.67 -24.52
C PRO A 331 -12.33 -19.07 -25.92
N LEU A 332 -13.45 -18.90 -26.63
CA LEU A 332 -13.56 -18.44 -28.00
C LEU A 332 -12.68 -17.19 -28.26
N PRO A 333 -11.92 -17.12 -29.38
CA PRO A 333 -11.10 -15.95 -29.70
C PRO A 333 -11.91 -14.64 -29.76
N TYR A 334 -11.36 -13.57 -29.18
CA TYR A 334 -11.93 -12.24 -29.19
C TYR A 334 -12.19 -11.72 -30.61
N GLU A 335 -13.28 -10.98 -30.77
CA GLU A 335 -13.64 -10.36 -32.04
C GLU A 335 -12.53 -9.41 -32.55
N PRO A 336 -12.42 -9.20 -33.88
CA PRO A 336 -11.35 -8.42 -34.53
C PRO A 336 -11.13 -6.97 -34.04
N ASN A 337 -11.97 -6.47 -33.13
CA ASN A 337 -11.88 -5.13 -32.57
C ASN A 337 -10.97 -5.04 -31.32
N ASP A 338 -10.60 -6.16 -30.69
CA ASP A 338 -9.86 -6.20 -29.40
C ASP A 338 -8.36 -6.52 -29.51
N ALA A 339 -7.78 -6.32 -30.70
CA ALA A 339 -6.40 -6.71 -30.96
C ALA A 339 -5.34 -5.72 -30.44
N PRO A 340 -4.28 -6.19 -29.73
CA PRO A 340 -3.27 -5.35 -29.07
C PRO A 340 -2.34 -4.57 -30.02
N TRP A 341 -2.28 -4.92 -31.31
CA TRP A 341 -1.48 -4.19 -32.31
C TRP A 341 -2.17 -2.94 -32.88
N ARG A 342 -3.43 -2.70 -32.54
CA ARG A 342 -4.06 -1.39 -32.77
C ARG A 342 -3.39 -0.38 -31.84
N LYS A 343 -2.37 0.33 -32.35
CA LYS A 343 -1.81 1.51 -31.69
C LYS A 343 -2.99 2.43 -31.35
N SER A 344 -3.30 2.52 -30.07
CA SER A 344 -4.31 3.44 -29.55
C SER A 344 -3.93 4.83 -30.01
N GLU A 345 -4.76 5.42 -30.86
CA GLU A 345 -4.49 6.76 -31.38
C GLU A 345 -4.25 7.72 -30.22
N SER A 346 -3.18 8.51 -30.31
CA SER A 346 -2.86 9.52 -29.31
C SER A 346 -4.03 10.50 -29.17
N ARG A 347 -4.17 11.08 -27.97
CA ARG A 347 -5.25 12.04 -27.70
C ARG A 347 -5.17 13.25 -28.62
N ILE A 348 -3.95 13.69 -28.94
CA ILE A 348 -3.69 14.74 -29.93
C ILE A 348 -4.12 14.29 -31.34
N ARG A 349 -3.77 13.09 -31.80
CA ARG A 349 -4.24 12.58 -33.11
C ARG A 349 -5.77 12.48 -33.17
N LYS A 350 -6.42 12.08 -32.07
CA LYS A 350 -7.89 12.08 -31.95
C LYS A 350 -8.47 13.49 -32.04
N LEU A 351 -7.83 14.46 -31.39
CA LEU A 351 -8.25 15.87 -31.41
C LEU A 351 -8.12 16.47 -32.81
N PHE A 352 -6.95 16.31 -33.47
CA PHE A 352 -6.74 16.72 -34.86
C PHE A 352 -7.76 16.05 -35.79
N ARG A 353 -7.99 14.73 -35.66
CA ARG A 353 -8.99 14.05 -36.48
C ARG A 353 -10.40 14.62 -36.26
N LYS A 354 -10.79 14.93 -35.03
CA LYS A 354 -12.09 15.54 -34.74
C LYS A 354 -12.21 16.94 -35.38
N LEU A 355 -11.16 17.75 -35.26
CA LEU A 355 -11.12 19.14 -35.75
C LEU A 355 -11.07 19.24 -37.28
N PHE A 356 -10.51 18.23 -37.97
CA PHE A 356 -10.36 18.20 -39.43
C PHE A 356 -11.31 17.21 -40.17
N ASN A 357 -12.00 16.29 -39.47
CA ASN A 357 -13.07 15.48 -40.08
C ASN A 357 -14.36 16.28 -40.28
N GLU A 358 -14.62 17.31 -39.47
CA GLU A 358 -15.80 18.19 -39.65
C GLU A 358 -15.81 18.90 -41.02
N THR A 359 -14.65 18.97 -41.70
CA THR A 359 -14.47 19.70 -42.97
C THR A 359 -14.39 18.79 -44.20
N ASN A 360 -14.66 17.48 -44.10
CA ASN A 360 -14.53 16.51 -45.21
C ASN A 360 -13.09 16.38 -45.77
N VAL A 361 -12.07 16.67 -44.95
CA VAL A 361 -10.67 16.70 -45.39
C VAL A 361 -9.89 15.50 -44.81
N THR A 362 -9.40 14.61 -45.67
CA THR A 362 -8.67 13.39 -45.26
C THR A 362 -7.16 13.68 -45.08
N ILE A 363 -6.80 14.31 -43.96
CA ILE A 363 -5.42 14.83 -43.71
C ILE A 363 -4.48 13.77 -43.11
N LEU A 364 -5.03 12.72 -42.50
CA LEU A 364 -4.23 11.70 -41.82
C LEU A 364 -4.77 10.34 -42.22
N GLY A 365 -4.15 9.75 -43.25
CA GLY A 365 -4.55 8.53 -43.95
C GLY A 365 -5.54 7.64 -43.21
N SER A 366 -6.77 7.59 -43.70
CA SER A 366 -7.79 6.65 -43.22
C SER A 366 -7.64 5.31 -43.93
N SER A 367 -7.63 4.22 -43.17
CA SER A 367 -8.05 2.92 -43.71
C SER A 367 -9.49 3.02 -44.24
N PRO A 368 -9.87 2.34 -45.34
CA PRO A 368 -11.17 2.53 -45.96
C PRO A 368 -12.30 2.05 -45.06
N LYS A 369 -13.29 2.90 -44.81
CA LYS A 369 -14.55 2.51 -44.15
C LYS A 369 -15.32 1.57 -45.08
N ARG A 370 -15.48 0.29 -44.70
CA ARG A 370 -16.46 -0.62 -45.32
C ARG A 370 -17.85 -0.20 -44.85
N SER A 371 -18.68 0.22 -45.80
CA SER A 371 -20.11 0.47 -45.62
C SER A 371 -20.82 -0.81 -45.14
N LEU A 372 -21.50 -0.75 -44.00
CA LEU A 372 -22.46 -1.77 -43.56
C LEU A 372 -23.86 -1.28 -43.90
N SER A 373 -24.30 -1.56 -45.13
CA SER A 373 -25.69 -1.45 -45.53
C SER A 373 -26.10 -2.72 -46.26
N SER A 374 -26.54 -3.74 -45.51
CA SER A 374 -27.56 -4.71 -45.91
C SER A 374 -27.65 -5.84 -44.89
N PHE A 375 -28.47 -5.67 -43.86
CA PHE A 375 -29.20 -6.79 -43.26
C PHE A 375 -30.58 -6.29 -42.85
N SER A 376 -31.54 -6.52 -43.74
CA SER A 376 -32.96 -6.45 -43.48
C SER A 376 -33.51 -7.88 -43.34
N LYS A 377 -34.41 -8.05 -42.36
CA LYS A 377 -35.37 -9.16 -42.14
C LYS A 377 -34.84 -10.43 -41.48
N MET A 378 -35.19 -10.62 -40.21
CA MET A 378 -36.17 -11.62 -39.73
C MET A 378 -36.23 -11.58 -38.19
N THR A 379 -37.26 -10.94 -37.64
CA THR A 379 -37.69 -11.17 -36.25
C THR A 379 -39.13 -11.66 -36.31
N LEU A 380 -39.32 -12.94 -36.03
CA LEU A 380 -40.64 -13.55 -35.85
C LEU A 380 -41.30 -12.92 -34.61
N ALA A 381 -42.54 -12.49 -34.80
CA ALA A 381 -43.45 -12.09 -33.74
C ALA A 381 -43.98 -13.34 -33.02
N THR A 382 -43.94 -13.32 -31.69
CA THR A 382 -44.80 -14.17 -30.86
C THR A 382 -45.63 -13.22 -29.99
N SER A 383 -46.92 -13.15 -30.29
CA SER A 383 -47.90 -12.34 -29.57
C SER A 383 -48.19 -12.97 -28.21
N ALA A 384 -48.02 -12.19 -27.15
CA ALA A 384 -48.59 -12.47 -25.84
C ALA A 384 -50.11 -12.21 -25.91
N ASN A 385 -50.90 -13.28 -25.88
CA ASN A 385 -52.35 -13.20 -25.67
C ASN A 385 -52.63 -13.26 -24.18
N ALA A 386 -53.10 -12.16 -23.61
CA ALA A 386 -53.81 -12.10 -22.35
C ALA A 386 -55.30 -11.97 -22.65
N ALA A 387 -56.07 -12.98 -22.27
CA ALA A 387 -57.52 -12.92 -22.02
C ALA A 387 -57.82 -14.13 -21.11
N ASP A 388 -58.11 -13.89 -19.83
CA ASP A 388 -59.47 -13.77 -19.29
C ASP A 388 -60.30 -15.04 -19.50
N THR A 389 -60.72 -15.69 -18.40
CA THR A 389 -62.09 -16.19 -18.12
C THR A 389 -62.05 -17.26 -17.01
N THR A 390 -62.51 -16.86 -15.83
CA THR A 390 -63.30 -17.59 -14.81
C THR A 390 -63.21 -19.13 -14.71
N LEU A 391 -62.85 -19.62 -13.51
CA LEU A 391 -63.78 -20.28 -12.55
C LEU A 391 -63.13 -20.42 -11.18
#